data_AF-A0A1B0D7N6-F1
#
_entry.id   AF-A0A1B0D7N6-F1
#
_cell.length_a   1.000
_cell.length_b   1.000
_cell.length_c   1.000
_cell.angle_alpha   90.00
_cell.angle_beta   90.00
_cell.angle_gamma   90.00
#
_symmetry.space_group_name_H-M   'P 1'
#
loop_
_entity.id
_entity.type
_entity.pdbx_description
1 polymer ?
#
loop_
_entity_poly.entity_id
_entity_poly.type
_entity_poly.pdbx_seq_one_letter_code
_entity_poly.pdbx_strand_id
1 'polypeptide(L)'
;MEDRGQYMCQVNTDPMKMQTAFLEVVIPPDIVYEETSGDMMVPEGGSAKLVCKARGYPKPKIVWRREDGREIIARNAPHGKTKSLAVEGETLWLSKLTRSEMGAYLCIESIR
;
A
#
# COMPACT_ATOMS: atom_id res chain seq x y z
N MET A 1 5.19 -15.99 -14.06
CA MET A 1 3.85 -16.61 -13.88
C MET A 1 3.78 -18.00 -14.49
N GLU A 2 4.65 -18.36 -15.43
CA GLU A 2 4.66 -19.68 -16.07
C GLU A 2 4.84 -20.85 -15.11
N ASP A 3 5.51 -20.67 -13.97
CA ASP A 3 5.73 -21.74 -12.99
C ASP A 3 4.65 -21.83 -11.89
N ARG A 4 3.56 -21.05 -11.97
CA ARG A 4 2.47 -21.16 -11.00
C ARG A 4 1.65 -22.40 -11.30
N GLY A 5 1.56 -23.33 -10.35
CA GLY A 5 0.75 -24.53 -10.56
C GLY A 5 0.90 -25.58 -9.48
N GLN A 6 0.17 -26.69 -9.68
CA GLN A 6 0.28 -27.87 -8.83
C GLN A 6 1.36 -28.79 -9.39
N TYR A 7 2.36 -29.05 -8.57
CA TYR A 7 3.46 -29.97 -8.85
C TYR A 7 3.23 -31.27 -8.08
N MET A 8 3.59 -32.38 -8.71
CA MET A 8 3.36 -33.71 -8.16
C MET A 8 4.63 -34.53 -8.23
N CYS A 9 5.04 -35.07 -7.10
CA CYS A 9 6.10 -36.07 -7.01
C CYS A 9 5.46 -37.44 -6.80
N GLN A 10 5.79 -38.39 -7.67
CA GLN A 10 5.32 -39.78 -7.58
C GLN A 10 6.53 -40.71 -7.51
N VAL A 11 6.49 -41.66 -6.58
CA VAL A 11 7.53 -42.68 -6.39
C VAL A 11 6.92 -44.07 -6.50
N ASN A 12 7.41 -44.87 -7.43
CA ASN A 12 6.98 -46.25 -7.65
C ASN A 12 7.43 -47.13 -6.47
N THR A 13 6.53 -47.30 -5.51
CA THR A 13 6.66 -48.15 -4.32
C THR A 13 5.43 -49.06 -4.24
N ASP A 14 5.46 -50.08 -3.38
CA ASP A 14 4.28 -50.91 -3.08
C ASP A 14 3.87 -50.71 -1.61
N PRO A 15 2.79 -49.95 -1.33
CA PRO A 15 1.91 -49.24 -2.25
C PRO A 15 2.54 -47.96 -2.83
N MET A 16 2.05 -47.51 -3.98
CA MET A 16 2.54 -46.29 -4.65
C MET A 16 2.39 -45.06 -3.75
N LYS A 17 3.46 -44.29 -3.60
CA LYS A 17 3.48 -43.04 -2.84
C LYS A 17 3.50 -41.85 -3.78
N MET A 18 2.70 -40.84 -3.44
CA MET A 18 2.57 -39.60 -4.20
C MET A 18 2.36 -38.43 -3.26
N GLN A 19 2.96 -37.29 -3.59
CA GLN A 19 2.82 -36.04 -2.86
C GLN A 19 2.59 -34.90 -3.85
N THR A 20 1.63 -34.03 -3.56
CA THR A 20 1.38 -32.82 -4.34
C THR A 20 1.75 -31.57 -3.53
N ALA A 21 2.18 -30.54 -4.24
CA ALA A 21 2.46 -29.20 -3.70
C ALA A 21 1.98 -28.14 -4.69
N PHE A 22 1.52 -26.99 -4.19
CA PHE A 22 1.15 -25.85 -5.03
C PHE A 22 2.24 -24.80 -4.96
N LEU A 23 2.79 -24.42 -6.11
CA LEU A 23 3.78 -23.36 -6.23
C LEU A 23 3.07 -22.05 -6.57
N GLU A 24 3.21 -21.07 -5.69
CA GLU A 24 2.76 -19.70 -5.93
C GLU A 24 3.96 -18.78 -6.17
N VAL A 25 3.92 -18.07 -7.28
CA VAL A 25 4.95 -17.09 -7.65
C VAL A 25 4.51 -15.72 -7.13
N VAL A 26 5.31 -15.14 -6.24
CA VAL A 26 5.09 -13.80 -5.70
C VAL A 26 6.08 -12.80 -6.29
N ILE A 27 5.65 -11.55 -6.41
CA ILE A 27 6.50 -10.42 -6.79
C ILE A 27 6.49 -9.45 -5.62
N PRO A 28 7.65 -9.11 -5.04
CA PRO A 28 7.72 -8.19 -3.91
C PRO A 28 7.12 -6.84 -4.29
N PRO A 29 6.54 -6.10 -3.31
CA PRO A 29 5.99 -4.79 -3.58
C PRO A 29 7.12 -3.80 -3.87
N ASP A 30 6.90 -2.91 -4.83
CA ASP A 30 7.87 -1.92 -5.29
C ASP A 30 7.14 -0.62 -5.67
N ILE A 31 7.63 0.52 -5.16
CA ILE A 31 7.01 1.83 -5.41
C ILE A 31 7.31 2.27 -6.85
N VAL A 32 6.27 2.69 -7.56
CA VAL A 32 6.40 3.31 -8.89
C VAL A 32 6.58 4.82 -8.68
N TYR A 33 7.84 5.26 -8.65
CA TYR A 33 8.21 6.64 -8.31
C TYR A 33 7.64 7.67 -9.31
N GLU A 34 7.54 7.32 -10.59
CA GLU A 34 7.02 8.20 -11.64
C GLU A 34 5.53 8.51 -11.48
N GLU A 35 4.79 7.63 -10.80
CA GLU A 35 3.36 7.79 -10.54
C GLU A 35 3.06 8.19 -9.08
N THR A 36 4.08 8.29 -8.23
CA THR A 36 3.96 8.65 -6.83
C THR A 36 4.26 10.14 -6.65
N SER A 37 3.43 10.82 -5.85
CA SER A 37 3.60 12.24 -5.57
C SER A 37 4.93 12.49 -4.85
N GLY A 38 5.71 13.43 -5.37
CA GLY A 38 6.87 14.01 -4.68
C GLY A 38 6.48 15.22 -3.84
N ASP A 39 7.45 16.13 -3.66
CA ASP A 39 7.27 17.33 -2.86
C ASP A 39 6.18 18.26 -3.42
N MET A 40 5.34 18.77 -2.52
CA MET A 40 4.24 19.67 -2.86
C MET A 40 4.19 20.85 -1.89
N MET A 41 3.97 22.06 -2.41
CA MET A 41 3.69 23.25 -1.62
C MET A 41 2.22 23.62 -1.75
N VAL A 42 1.52 23.73 -0.62
CA VAL A 42 0.10 24.10 -0.58
C VAL A 42 -0.08 25.27 0.39
N PRO A 43 -0.77 26.34 0.00
CA PRO A 43 -1.05 27.46 0.90
C PRO A 43 -1.94 27.01 2.07
N GLU A 44 -1.82 27.72 3.19
CA GLU A 44 -2.70 27.49 4.34
C GLU A 44 -4.18 27.63 3.95
N GLY A 45 -5.02 26.73 4.46
CA GLY A 45 -6.43 26.59 4.06
C GLY A 45 -6.65 25.84 2.75
N GLY A 46 -5.58 25.55 1.99
CA GLY A 46 -5.64 24.81 0.73
C GLY A 46 -5.93 23.32 0.88
N SER A 47 -5.88 22.60 -0.24
CA SER A 47 -6.07 21.14 -0.29
C SER A 47 -4.94 20.48 -1.08
N ALA A 48 -4.54 19.29 -0.66
CA ALA A 48 -3.53 18.46 -1.29
C ALA A 48 -4.11 17.10 -1.68
N LYS A 49 -3.68 16.59 -2.84
CA LYS A 49 -3.97 15.22 -3.29
C LYS A 49 -2.63 14.50 -3.46
N LEU A 50 -2.28 13.66 -2.51
CA LEU A 50 -1.10 12.81 -2.59
C LEU A 50 -1.49 11.47 -3.18
N VAL A 51 -0.70 10.98 -4.14
CA VAL A 51 -0.90 9.70 -4.82
C VAL A 51 0.32 8.83 -4.58
N CYS A 52 0.10 7.55 -4.32
CA CYS A 52 1.17 6.57 -4.22
C CYS A 52 0.76 5.30 -4.95
N LYS A 53 1.67 4.82 -5.79
CA LYS A 53 1.49 3.63 -6.61
C LYS A 53 2.60 2.65 -6.30
N ALA A 54 2.22 1.40 -6.08
CA ALA A 54 3.15 0.29 -5.96
C ALA A 54 2.72 -0.86 -6.88
N ARG A 55 3.71 -1.54 -7.45
CA ARG A 55 3.55 -2.78 -8.22
C ARG A 55 3.97 -3.97 -7.36
N GLY A 56 3.46 -5.14 -7.67
CA GLY A 56 3.72 -6.37 -6.91
C GLY A 56 2.62 -7.40 -7.14
N TYR A 57 2.87 -8.65 -6.75
CA TYR A 57 1.90 -9.72 -6.83
C TYR A 57 1.96 -10.61 -5.57
N PRO A 58 0.84 -10.75 -4.83
CA PRO A 58 -0.46 -10.08 -5.01
C PRO A 58 -0.38 -8.55 -4.95
N LYS A 59 -1.41 -7.86 -5.46
CA LYS A 59 -1.42 -6.38 -5.52
C LYS A 59 -1.14 -5.80 -4.12
N PRO A 60 -0.13 -4.92 -3.96
CA PRO A 60 0.20 -4.34 -2.66
C PRO A 60 -0.92 -3.44 -2.14
N LYS A 61 -1.08 -3.43 -0.82
CA LYS A 61 -1.88 -2.42 -0.10
C LYS A 61 -1.03 -1.20 0.18
N ILE A 62 -1.64 -0.03 0.06
CA ILE A 62 -1.01 1.26 0.36
C ILE A 62 -1.56 1.84 1.65
N VAL A 63 -0.66 2.24 2.55
CA VAL A 63 -0.97 2.91 3.81
C VAL A 63 -0.15 4.18 3.94
N TRP A 64 -0.82 5.28 4.28
CA TRP A 64 -0.19 6.55 4.58
C TRP A 64 0.02 6.73 6.07
N ARG A 65 1.18 7.28 6.44
CA ARG A 65 1.51 7.71 7.81
C ARG A 65 2.28 9.03 7.77
N ARG A 66 2.27 9.78 8.87
CA ARG A 66 3.20 10.90 9.01
C ARG A 66 4.52 10.39 9.55
N GLU A 67 5.62 10.95 9.06
CA GLU A 67 6.97 10.64 9.56
C GLU A 67 7.13 11.07 11.03
N ASP A 68 6.48 12.16 11.43
CA ASP A 68 6.49 12.66 12.81
C ASP A 68 5.63 11.84 13.80
N GLY A 69 5.03 10.74 13.33
CA GLY A 69 4.20 9.83 14.14
C GLY A 69 2.85 10.43 14.59
N ARG A 70 2.50 11.65 14.14
CA ARG A 70 1.22 12.27 14.47
C ARG A 70 0.09 11.70 13.60
N GLU A 71 -1.13 11.96 14.03
CA GLU A 71 -2.32 11.57 13.28
C GLU A 71 -2.46 12.40 11.99
N ILE A 72 -2.90 11.73 10.93
CA ILE A 72 -3.38 12.36 9.70
C ILE A 72 -4.79 12.88 9.97
N ILE A 73 -5.03 14.16 9.66
CA ILE A 73 -6.33 14.80 9.84
C ILE A 73 -7.03 14.88 8.48
N ALA A 74 -7.91 13.92 8.22
CA ALA A 74 -8.75 13.92 7.04
C ALA A 74 -10.05 14.68 7.33
N ARG A 75 -10.30 15.75 6.57
CA ARG A 75 -11.53 16.56 6.67
C ARG A 75 -12.46 16.23 5.50
N ASN A 76 -12.88 14.97 5.40
CA ASN A 76 -13.84 14.52 4.39
C ASN A 76 -15.24 15.03 4.78
N ALA A 77 -15.84 15.89 3.96
CA ALA A 77 -17.25 16.29 4.11
C ALA A 77 -18.16 15.06 3.87
N PRO A 78 -19.25 14.81 4.62
CA PRO A 78 -20.03 15.65 5.56
C PRO A 78 -19.92 15.23 7.05
N HIS A 79 -19.08 14.26 7.42
CA HIS A 79 -19.08 13.63 8.75
C HIS A 79 -18.00 14.15 9.74
N GLY A 80 -17.45 15.33 9.48
CA GLY A 80 -16.52 15.98 10.42
C GLY A 80 -15.06 15.57 10.23
N LYS A 81 -14.22 15.92 11.20
CA LYS A 81 -12.76 15.70 11.17
C LYS A 81 -12.45 14.28 11.61
N THR A 82 -11.85 13.48 10.75
CA THR A 82 -11.32 12.15 11.12
C THR A 82 -9.83 12.28 11.41
N LYS A 83 -9.40 11.72 12.53
CA LYS A 83 -7.98 11.58 12.88
C LYS A 83 -7.63 10.11 12.88
N SER A 84 -6.52 9.76 12.25
CA SER A 84 -6.01 8.39 12.27
C SER A 84 -4.49 8.36 12.17
N LEU A 85 -3.86 7.41 12.86
CA LEU A 85 -2.42 7.17 12.76
C LEU A 85 -2.01 6.57 11.41
N ALA A 86 -2.96 5.97 10.69
CA ALA A 86 -2.76 5.42 9.36
C ALA A 86 -4.02 5.62 8.51
N VAL A 87 -3.84 5.83 7.20
CA VAL A 87 -4.93 5.92 6.23
C VAL A 87 -4.65 4.96 5.08
N GLU A 88 -5.57 4.03 4.82
CA GLU A 88 -5.43 3.11 3.69
C GLU A 88 -5.92 3.75 2.38
N GLY A 89 -5.19 3.51 1.29
CA GLY A 89 -5.58 3.91 -0.05
C GLY A 89 -4.43 4.49 -0.88
N GLU A 90 -4.49 4.29 -2.20
CA GLU A 90 -3.50 4.83 -3.16
C GLU A 90 -3.53 6.37 -3.24
N THR A 91 -4.59 7.01 -2.74
CA THR A 91 -4.71 8.47 -2.74
C THR A 91 -5.07 8.97 -1.36
N LEU A 92 -4.29 9.90 -0.83
CA LEU A 92 -4.57 10.64 0.38
C LEU A 92 -5.05 12.05 0.02
N TRP A 93 -6.30 12.35 0.38
CA TRP A 93 -6.90 13.66 0.21
C TRP A 93 -6.86 14.45 1.51
N LEU A 94 -6.19 15.60 1.49
CA LEU A 94 -6.09 16.51 2.62
C LEU A 94 -6.74 17.83 2.24
N SER A 95 -7.65 18.33 3.07
CA SER A 95 -8.36 19.58 2.82
C SER A 95 -8.30 20.51 4.02
N LYS A 96 -8.39 21.82 3.76
CA LYS A 96 -8.27 22.89 4.76
C LYS A 96 -7.01 22.71 5.63
N LEU A 97 -5.88 22.52 4.96
CA LEU A 97 -4.58 22.27 5.58
C LEU A 97 -4.14 23.45 6.46
N THR A 98 -3.54 23.14 7.60
CA THR A 98 -2.99 24.11 8.56
C THR A 98 -1.48 23.92 8.69
N ARG A 99 -0.77 24.90 9.26
CA ARG A 99 0.69 24.81 9.43
C ARG A 99 1.17 23.64 10.28
N SER A 100 0.34 23.11 11.19
CA SER A 100 0.67 21.91 11.99
C SER A 100 0.61 20.61 11.18
N GLU A 101 0.02 20.67 9.98
CA GLU A 101 -0.05 19.56 9.02
C GLU A 101 1.11 19.55 8.02
N MET A 102 2.01 20.53 8.11
CA MET A 102 3.27 20.49 7.39
C MET A 102 4.14 19.33 7.91
N GLY A 103 4.78 18.62 6.98
CA GLY A 103 5.72 17.54 7.28
C GLY A 103 5.77 16.51 6.16
N ALA A 104 6.61 15.49 6.36
CA ALA A 104 6.70 14.36 5.46
C ALA A 104 5.57 13.35 5.72
N TYR A 105 4.96 12.89 4.63
CA TYR A 105 3.96 11.83 4.61
C TYR A 105 4.58 10.61 3.94
N LEU A 106 4.67 9.52 4.69
CA LEU A 106 5.21 8.26 4.23
C LEU A 106 4.10 7.45 3.56
N CYS A 107 4.35 7.01 2.34
CA CYS A 107 3.61 5.93 1.72
C CYS A 107 4.29 4.61 2.04
N ILE A 108 3.52 3.63 2.50
CA ILE A 108 3.99 2.31 2.88
C ILE A 108 3.20 1.26 2.11
N GLU A 109 3.91 0.46 1.32
CA GLU A 109 3.42 -0.68 0.56
C GLU A 109 3.57 -1.98 1.37
N SER A 110 2.56 -2.85 1.33
CA SER A 110 2.63 -4.17 1.98
C SER A 110 1.80 -5.22 1.24
N ILE A 111 2.30 -6.45 1.21
CA ILE A 111 1.53 -7.64 0.79
C ILE A 111 1.09 -8.35 2.08
N ARG A 112 -0.18 -8.78 2.12
CA ARG A 112 -0.74 -9.50 3.27
C ARG A 112 -0.41 -10.99 3.18
#